data_AF-A0A955ZZZ7-F1
#
_entry.id   AF-A0A955ZZZ7-F1
#
_cell.length_a   1.000
_cell.length_b   1.000
_cell.length_c   1.000
_cell.angle_alpha   90.00
_cell.angle_beta   90.00
_cell.angle_gamma   90.00
#
_symmetry.space_group_name_H-M   'P 1'
#
loop_
_entity.id
_entity.type
_entity.pdbx_description
1 polymer ?
#
loop_
_entity_poly.entity_id
_entity_poly.type
_entity_poly.pdbx_seq_one_letter_code
_entity_poly.pdbx_strand_id
1 'polypeptide(L)'
;MTQASPMTAEHILDLIRKIMAREFDLDAQRVLPTSTLEDLDLDSIDAVDLAIAVEEELGYRFTTDDMERFETLADVVDVIARSRAGGAAG
;
A
#
# COMPACT_ATOMS: atom_id res chain seq x y z
N MET A 1 6.10 -24.17 4.73
CA MET A 1 4.83 -23.46 4.95
C MET A 1 4.39 -22.96 3.58
N THR A 2 3.24 -23.48 3.12
CA THR A 2 2.52 -23.23 1.85
C THR A 2 1.97 -21.78 1.86
N GLN A 3 1.84 -20.97 0.81
CA GLN A 3 1.43 -21.11 -0.59
C GLN A 3 2.00 -19.92 -1.40
N ALA A 4 2.31 -20.14 -2.68
CA ALA A 4 2.25 -19.08 -3.68
C ALA A 4 0.77 -18.87 -4.06
N SER A 5 0.08 -18.01 -3.32
CA SER A 5 -1.30 -17.60 -3.63
C SER A 5 -1.28 -16.43 -4.62
N PRO A 6 -2.30 -16.27 -5.48
CA PRO A 6 -2.42 -15.08 -6.33
C PRO A 6 -2.27 -13.83 -5.46
N MET A 7 -1.46 -12.86 -5.93
CA MET A 7 -1.35 -11.53 -5.33
C MET A 7 -2.75 -10.94 -5.19
N THR A 8 -3.34 -11.11 -4.01
CA THR A 8 -4.69 -10.72 -3.63
C THR A 8 -4.59 -9.49 -2.74
N ALA A 9 -5.68 -8.73 -2.61
CA ALA A 9 -5.71 -7.52 -1.77
C ALA A 9 -5.15 -7.76 -0.35
N GLU A 10 -5.42 -8.95 0.23
CA GLU A 10 -4.87 -9.36 1.53
C GLU A 10 -3.33 -9.44 1.54
N HIS A 11 -2.72 -9.94 0.47
CA HIS A 11 -1.27 -10.05 0.35
C HIS A 11 -0.62 -8.67 0.18
N ILE A 12 -1.26 -7.79 -0.58
CA ILE A 12 -0.81 -6.41 -0.78
C ILE A 12 -0.88 -5.65 0.54
N LEU A 13 -2.00 -5.79 1.28
CA LEU A 13 -2.16 -5.18 2.60
C LEU A 13 -1.11 -5.69 3.59
N ASP A 14 -0.81 -6.98 3.61
CA ASP A 14 0.24 -7.55 4.47
C ASP A 14 1.64 -7.00 4.14
N LEU A 15 1.95 -6.83 2.85
CA LEU A 15 3.20 -6.20 2.41
C LEU A 15 3.29 -4.74 2.83
N ILE A 16 2.23 -3.95 2.59
CA ILE A 16 2.18 -2.55 3.01
C ILE A 16 2.32 -2.43 4.53
N ARG A 17 1.66 -3.30 5.30
CA ARG A 17 1.79 -3.35 6.76
C ARG A 17 3.22 -3.64 7.21
N LYS A 18 3.92 -4.55 6.53
CA LYS A 18 5.33 -4.86 6.83
C LYS A 18 6.25 -3.70 6.49
N ILE A 19 6.02 -3.04 5.36
CA ILE A 19 6.77 -1.84 4.96
C ILE A 19 6.54 -0.75 6.00
N MET A 20 5.28 -0.50 6.38
CA MET A 20 4.96 0.51 7.39
C MET A 20 5.58 0.22 8.76
N ALA A 21 5.56 -1.05 9.18
CA ALA A 21 6.19 -1.46 10.43
C ALA A 21 7.72 -1.35 10.41
N ARG A 22 8.35 -1.44 9.24
CA ARG A 22 9.79 -1.33 9.09
C ARG A 22 10.26 0.12 8.93
N GLU A 23 9.60 0.88 8.06
CA GLU A 23 10.02 2.23 7.68
C GLU A 23 9.52 3.27 8.68
N PHE A 24 8.31 3.09 9.23
CA PHE A 24 7.67 4.06 10.15
C PHE A 24 7.53 3.54 11.59
N ASP A 25 8.09 2.36 11.91
CA ASP A 25 7.97 1.71 13.23
C ASP A 25 6.51 1.58 13.73
N LEU A 26 5.56 1.46 12.77
CA LEU A 26 4.13 1.37 13.07
C LEU A 26 3.69 -0.07 13.34
N ASP A 27 2.79 -0.25 14.30
CA ASP A 27 2.23 -1.57 14.58
C ASP A 27 1.27 -1.99 13.47
N ALA A 28 1.55 -3.13 12.83
CA ALA A 28 0.70 -3.70 11.78
C ALA A 28 -0.75 -3.99 12.24
N GLN A 29 -0.98 -4.13 13.56
CA GLN A 29 -2.32 -4.22 14.15
C GLN A 29 -3.05 -2.88 14.15
N ARG A 30 -2.32 -1.76 14.23
CA ARG A 30 -2.84 -0.40 14.19
C ARG A 30 -3.16 0.05 12.76
N VAL A 31 -2.45 -0.50 11.78
CA VAL A 31 -2.68 -0.24 10.35
C VAL A 31 -3.96 -0.95 9.89
N LEU A 32 -5.09 -0.26 10.10
CA LEU A 32 -6.39 -0.70 9.62
C LEU A 32 -6.62 -0.25 8.17
N PRO A 33 -7.39 -1.01 7.37
CA PRO A 33 -7.76 -0.57 6.03
C PRO A 33 -8.55 0.74 6.03
N THR A 34 -9.26 1.02 7.12
CA THR A 34 -10.03 2.25 7.33
C THR A 34 -9.21 3.40 7.91
N SER A 35 -7.98 3.14 8.36
CA SER A 35 -7.12 4.22 8.90
C SER A 35 -6.58 5.06 7.75
N THR A 36 -6.54 6.36 8.01
CA THR A 36 -5.87 7.33 7.14
C THR A 36 -4.40 7.46 7.52
N LEU A 37 -3.60 8.03 6.64
CA LEU A 37 -2.21 8.35 6.96
C LEU A 37 -2.12 9.29 8.18
N GLU A 38 -3.01 10.29 8.24
CA GLU A 38 -3.12 11.19 9.39
C GLU A 38 -3.46 10.48 10.72
N ASP A 39 -4.33 9.46 10.71
CA ASP A 39 -4.66 8.65 11.90
C ASP A 39 -3.46 7.83 12.40
N LEU A 40 -2.56 7.49 11.49
CA LEU A 40 -1.32 6.77 11.76
C LEU A 40 -0.15 7.68 12.14
N ASP A 41 -0.38 8.99 12.28
CA ASP A 41 0.66 10.00 12.53
C ASP A 41 1.69 10.08 11.38
N LEU A 42 1.23 9.82 10.15
CA LEU A 42 2.04 9.91 8.94
C LEU A 42 1.74 11.22 8.21
N ASP A 43 2.79 11.92 7.82
CA ASP A 43 2.71 13.15 7.06
C ASP A 43 2.75 12.89 5.54
N SER A 44 2.51 13.94 4.76
CA SER A 44 2.61 13.91 3.29
C SER A 44 3.99 13.48 2.76
N ILE A 45 5.06 13.60 3.56
CA ILE A 45 6.39 13.10 3.21
C ILE A 45 6.44 11.58 3.36
N ASP A 46 5.92 11.07 4.48
CA ASP A 46 5.87 9.63 4.76
C ASP A 46 5.02 8.89 3.71
N ALA A 47 3.96 9.54 3.22
CA ALA A 47 3.16 9.04 2.10
C ALA A 47 4.00 8.78 0.84
N VAL A 48 4.93 9.69 0.53
CA VAL A 48 5.82 9.60 -0.63
C VAL A 48 6.86 8.50 -0.42
N ASP A 49 7.47 8.41 0.77
CA ASP A 49 8.43 7.34 1.10
C ASP A 49 7.75 5.95 1.06
N LEU A 50 6.54 5.83 1.60
CA LEU A 50 5.75 4.61 1.52
C LEU A 50 5.45 4.23 0.07
N ALA A 51 5.00 5.20 -0.74
CA ALA A 51 4.73 4.98 -2.15
C ALA A 51 5.99 4.41 -2.82
N ILE A 52 7.14 5.07 -2.68
CA ILE A 52 8.41 4.62 -3.27
C ILE A 52 8.79 3.20 -2.80
N ALA A 53 8.69 2.91 -1.51
CA ALA A 53 9.01 1.58 -0.97
C ALA A 53 8.07 0.49 -1.53
N VAL A 54 6.78 0.82 -1.67
CA VAL A 54 5.77 -0.05 -2.28
C VAL A 54 6.03 -0.21 -3.78
N GLU A 55 6.43 0.85 -4.51
CA GLU A 55 6.84 0.78 -5.91
C GLU A 55 8.07 -0.12 -6.10
N GLU A 56 9.05 -0.07 -5.21
CA GLU A 56 10.26 -0.90 -5.28
C GLU A 56 9.96 -2.38 -4.97
N GLU A 57 9.18 -2.68 -3.92
CA GLU A 57 8.83 -4.05 -3.53
C GLU A 57 7.83 -4.70 -4.50
N LEU A 58 6.85 -3.95 -4.98
CA LEU A 58 5.79 -4.46 -5.85
C LEU A 58 6.01 -4.12 -7.32
N GLY A 59 6.99 -3.32 -7.70
CA GLY A 59 7.16 -2.87 -9.09
C GLY A 59 5.92 -2.17 -9.66
N TYR A 60 5.04 -1.66 -8.80
CA TYR A 60 3.90 -0.83 -9.21
C TYR A 60 4.40 0.60 -9.36
N ARG A 61 3.71 1.43 -10.16
CA ARG A 61 4.05 2.84 -10.27
C ARG A 61 2.85 3.69 -9.87
N PHE A 62 2.96 4.44 -8.79
CA PHE A 62 1.89 5.33 -8.38
C PHE A 62 1.84 6.52 -9.33
N THR A 63 0.64 6.83 -9.82
CA THR A 63 0.41 8.06 -10.59
C THR A 63 0.03 9.19 -9.64
N THR A 64 0.06 10.43 -10.15
CA THR A 64 -0.39 11.60 -9.39
C THR A 64 -1.84 11.45 -8.92
N ASP A 65 -2.73 10.88 -9.74
CA ASP A 65 -4.13 10.63 -9.35
C ASP A 65 -4.21 9.61 -8.19
N ASP A 66 -3.40 8.55 -8.24
CA ASP A 66 -3.34 7.56 -7.16
C ASP A 66 -2.84 8.20 -5.85
N MET A 67 -1.82 9.07 -5.93
CA MET A 67 -1.33 9.84 -4.78
C MET A 67 -2.37 10.83 -4.24
N GLU A 68 -3.20 11.43 -5.09
CA GLU A 68 -4.31 12.28 -4.66
C GLU A 68 -5.45 11.50 -4.01
N ARG A 69 -5.61 10.21 -4.34
CA ARG A 69 -6.58 9.29 -3.70
C ARG A 69 -6.01 8.56 -2.48
N PHE A 70 -4.72 8.76 -2.19
CA PHE A 70 -3.95 8.11 -1.14
C PHE A 70 -4.32 8.62 0.27
N GLU A 71 -5.61 8.52 0.61
CA GLU A 71 -6.15 8.98 1.89
C GLU A 71 -6.19 7.85 2.92
N THR A 72 -6.57 6.64 2.49
CA THR A 72 -6.69 5.45 3.35
C THR A 72 -5.89 4.28 2.82
N LEU A 73 -5.47 3.40 3.74
CA LEU A 73 -4.75 2.17 3.41
C LEU A 73 -5.55 1.25 2.48
N ALA A 74 -6.88 1.22 2.62
CA ALA A 74 -7.74 0.48 1.72
C ALA A 74 -7.64 0.98 0.28
N ASP A 75 -7.58 2.30 0.06
CA ASP A 75 -7.47 2.88 -1.28
C ASP A 75 -6.16 2.45 -1.95
N VAL A 76 -5.05 2.50 -1.20
CA VAL A 76 -3.73 2.01 -1.65
C VAL A 76 -3.78 0.57 -2.13
N VAL A 77 -4.30 -0.30 -1.27
CA VAL A 77 -4.39 -1.74 -1.54
C VAL A 77 -5.26 -1.99 -2.76
N ASP A 78 -6.37 -1.27 -2.87
CA ASP A 78 -7.33 -1.42 -3.94
C ASP A 78 -6.79 -0.90 -5.29
N VAL A 79 -6.05 0.21 -5.29
CA VAL A 79 -5.33 0.74 -6.46
C VAL A 79 -4.33 -0.27 -6.99
N ILE A 80 -3.46 -0.82 -6.13
CA ILE A 80 -2.45 -1.81 -6.51
C ILE A 80 -3.13 -3.11 -6.96
N ALA A 81 -4.16 -3.56 -6.25
CA ALA A 81 -4.91 -4.76 -6.59
C ALA A 81 -5.60 -4.62 -7.94
N ARG A 82 -6.22 -3.46 -8.23
CA ARG A 82 -6.83 -3.15 -9.53
C ARG A 82 -5.80 -3.10 -10.63
N SER A 83 -4.63 -2.48 -10.39
CA SER A 83 -3.55 -2.45 -11.38
C SER A 83 -3.06 -3.86 -11.73
N ARG A 84 -2.89 -4.74 -10.74
CA ARG A 84 -2.41 -6.11 -10.96
C ARG A 84 -3.49 -7.06 -11.47
N ALA A 85 -4.76 -6.84 -11.16
CA ALA A 85 -5.88 -7.57 -11.75
C ALA A 85 -6.21 -7.07 -13.17
N GLY A 86 -5.83 -5.84 -13.50
CA GLY A 86 -6.20 -5.11 -14.71
C GLY A 86 -5.04 -4.78 -15.64
N GLY A 87 -3.98 -5.59 -15.67
CA GLY A 87 -2.87 -5.49 -16.64
C GLY A 87 -3.31 -5.79 -18.07
N ALA A 88 -4.24 -5.01 -18.61
CA ALA A 88 -4.70 -4.97 -19.99
C ALA A 88 -5.30 -3.57 -20.28
N ALA A 89 -4.45 -2.58 -20.50
CA ALA A 89 -4.62 -1.49 -21.48
C ALA A 89 -3.65 -0.35 -21.17
N GLY A 90 -2.68 -0.11 -22.06
CA GLY A 90 -1.73 0.98 -22.01
C GLY A 90 -0.47 0.65 -22.79
#